data_AF-A0A5B0JXR2-F1
#
_entry.id   AF-A0A5B0JXR2-F1
#
_cell.length_a   1.000
_cell.length_b   1.000
_cell.length_c   1.000
_cell.angle_alpha   90.00
_cell.angle_beta   90.00
_cell.angle_gamma   90.00
#
_symmetry.space_group_name_H-M   'P 1'
#
loop_
_entity.id
_entity.type
_entity.pdbx_description
1 polymer ?
#
loop_
_entity_poly.entity_id
_entity_poly.type
_entity_poly.pdbx_seq_one_letter_code
_entity_poly.pdbx_strand_id
1 'polypeptide(L)'
;EYGVLVRDADARQRAIELTTLVLDKTGTLTEGKPQVVAVKTFSGVEEAQALRLAAALEQGSSHPLARAILEKAGDATLQQVNA
;
A
#
# COMPACT_ATOMS: atom_id res chain seq x y z
N GLU A 1 -16.34 21.32 -10.61
CA GLU A 1 -15.04 22.02 -10.65
C GLU A 1 -13.95 20.98 -10.41
N TYR A 2 -12.94 20.87 -11.27
CA TYR A 2 -12.05 19.69 -11.37
C TYR A 2 -11.06 19.46 -10.20
N GLY A 3 -11.28 20.08 -9.03
CA GLY A 3 -10.40 19.92 -7.85
C GLY A 3 -8.99 20.50 -8.03
N VAL A 4 -8.78 21.40 -9.00
CA VAL A 4 -7.47 21.99 -9.29
C VAL A 4 -7.34 23.35 -8.61
N LEU A 5 -6.31 23.51 -7.76
CA LEU A 5 -5.95 24.80 -7.16
C LEU A 5 -4.78 25.43 -7.93
N VAL A 6 -5.05 26.54 -8.62
CA VAL A 6 -4.01 27.34 -9.31
C VAL A 6 -3.69 28.55 -8.45
N ARG A 7 -2.43 28.70 -8.04
CA ARG A 7 -2.00 29.76 -7.09
C ARG A 7 -2.01 31.16 -7.68
N ASP A 8 -1.63 31.32 -8.95
CA ASP A 8 -1.58 32.60 -9.66
C ASP A 8 -1.75 32.42 -11.18
N ALA A 9 -1.96 33.54 -11.89
CA ALA A 9 -2.21 33.53 -13.33
C ALA A 9 -0.99 33.07 -14.16
N ASP A 10 0.23 33.35 -13.69
CA ASP A 10 1.48 33.01 -14.37
C ASP A 10 1.74 31.49 -14.33
N ALA A 11 1.37 30.82 -13.24
CA ALA A 11 1.40 29.37 -13.14
C ALA A 11 0.46 28.71 -14.17
N ARG A 12 -0.71 29.33 -14.45
CA ARG A 12 -1.63 28.86 -15.49
C ARG A 12 -1.03 28.99 -16.89
N GLN A 13 -0.44 30.15 -17.20
CA GLN A 13 0.13 30.39 -18.52
C GLN A 13 1.31 29.44 -18.80
N ARG A 14 2.21 29.27 -17.83
CA ARG A 14 3.33 28.32 -17.96
C ARG A 14 2.87 26.88 -18.15
N ALA A 15 1.80 26.47 -17.48
CA ALA A 15 1.26 25.11 -17.62
C ALA A 15 0.77 24.78 -19.04
N ILE A 16 0.30 25.78 -19.80
CA ILE A 16 -0.15 25.62 -21.19
C ILE A 16 1.02 25.29 -22.13
N GLU A 17 2.21 25.80 -21.83
CA GLU A 17 3.41 25.67 -22.68
C GLU A 17 4.26 24.44 -22.32
N LEU A 18 3.90 23.70 -21.26
CA LEU A 18 4.64 22.51 -20.84
C LEU A 18 4.53 21.38 -21.87
N THR A 19 5.67 20.85 -22.29
CA THR A 19 5.76 19.68 -23.18
C THR A 19 6.20 18.41 -22.47
N THR A 20 6.77 18.54 -21.27
CA THR A 20 7.30 17.42 -20.48
C THR A 20 6.85 17.57 -19.04
N LEU A 21 6.37 16.46 -18.46
CA LEU A 21 5.97 16.38 -17.06
C LEU A 21 6.76 15.27 -16.38
N VAL A 22 7.43 15.61 -15.27
CA VAL A 22 8.08 14.64 -14.41
C VAL A 22 7.20 14.44 -13.20
N LEU A 23 6.79 13.20 -12.97
CA LEU A 23 5.91 12.83 -11.88
C LEU A 23 6.72 12.07 -10.83
N ASP A 24 6.53 12.42 -9.57
CA ASP A 24 6.91 11.52 -8.50
C ASP A 24 5.98 10.30 -8.53
N LYS A 25 6.48 9.13 -8.14
CA LYS A 25 5.69 7.90 -8.15
C LYS A 25 4.97 7.71 -6.81
N THR A 26 5.73 7.72 -5.71
CA THR A 26 5.23 7.29 -4.40
C THR A 26 4.39 8.39 -3.76
N GLY A 27 3.10 8.15 -3.52
CA GLY A 27 2.20 9.15 -2.95
C GLY A 27 1.62 10.14 -3.97
N THR A 28 2.08 10.09 -5.23
CA THR A 28 1.53 10.88 -6.34
C THR A 28 0.81 9.99 -7.35
N LEU A 29 1.53 9.04 -7.97
CA LEU A 29 0.93 8.03 -8.86
C LEU A 29 0.42 6.81 -8.12
N THR A 30 1.03 6.50 -6.97
CA THR A 30 0.62 5.40 -6.09
C THR A 30 0.15 5.95 -4.75
N GLU A 31 -0.62 5.15 -4.01
CA GLU A 31 -1.15 5.53 -2.70
C GLU A 31 -0.07 5.66 -1.60
N GLY A 32 1.20 5.33 -1.90
CA GLY A 32 2.30 5.38 -0.93
C GLY A 32 2.21 4.34 0.19
N LYS A 33 1.26 3.39 0.11
CA LYS A 33 1.05 2.33 1.08
C LYS A 33 1.32 0.96 0.45
N PRO A 34 2.18 0.11 1.03
CA PRO A 34 2.37 -1.25 0.56
C PRO A 34 1.10 -2.08 0.71
N GLN A 35 0.87 -3.00 -0.24
CA GLN A 35 -0.24 -3.95 -0.19
C GLN A 35 0.23 -5.32 -0.67
N VAL A 36 -0.27 -6.39 -0.05
CA VAL A 36 -0.04 -7.76 -0.52
C VAL A 36 -0.93 -8.04 -1.75
N VAL A 37 -0.28 -8.10 -2.92
CA VAL A 37 -0.96 -8.31 -4.21
C VAL A 37 -1.09 -9.78 -4.61
N ALA A 38 -0.22 -10.65 -4.08
CA ALA A 38 -0.24 -12.08 -4.35
C ALA A 38 0.41 -12.86 -3.20
N VAL A 39 -0.10 -14.05 -2.92
CA VAL A 39 0.51 -15.01 -2.01
C VAL A 39 0.80 -16.28 -2.81
N LYS A 40 2.02 -16.80 -2.71
CA LYS A 40 2.43 -18.04 -3.36
C LYS A 40 2.86 -19.03 -2.29
N THR A 41 2.19 -20.16 -2.22
CA THR A 41 2.48 -21.21 -1.23
C THR A 41 3.17 -22.40 -1.88
N PHE A 42 3.81 -23.21 -1.05
CA PHE A 42 4.50 -24.44 -1.45
C PHE A 42 4.04 -25.60 -0.59
N SER A 43 4.33 -26.83 -1.02
CA SER A 43 4.10 -28.05 -0.23
C SER A 43 2.65 -28.25 0.25
N GLY A 44 1.67 -27.79 -0.53
CA GLY A 44 0.25 -27.96 -0.23
C GLY A 44 -0.30 -27.06 0.87
N VAL A 45 0.46 -26.08 1.35
CA VAL A 45 -0.05 -25.09 2.32
C VAL A 45 -1.09 -24.20 1.65
N GLU A 46 -2.25 -24.05 2.28
CA GLU A 46 -3.27 -23.14 1.80
C GLU A 46 -2.87 -21.68 2.02
N GLU A 47 -3.19 -20.81 1.06
CA GLU A 47 -2.93 -19.37 1.15
C GLU A 47 -3.49 -18.75 2.44
N ALA A 48 -4.72 -19.12 2.80
CA ALA A 48 -5.36 -18.63 4.01
C ALA A 48 -4.60 -19.06 5.28
N GLN A 49 -4.04 -20.27 5.32
CA GLN A 49 -3.23 -20.73 6.45
C GLN A 49 -1.91 -19.97 6.53
N ALA A 50 -1.20 -19.83 5.41
CA ALA A 50 0.05 -19.09 5.36
C ALA A 50 -0.13 -17.64 5.81
N LEU A 51 -1.18 -16.98 5.32
CA LEU A 51 -1.50 -15.60 5.64
C LEU A 51 -1.88 -15.42 7.11
N ARG A 52 -2.68 -16.34 7.70
CA ARG A 52 -3.00 -16.31 9.14
C ARG A 52 -1.76 -16.43 10.02
N LEU A 53 -0.84 -17.33 9.67
CA LEU A 53 0.40 -17.52 10.43
C LEU A 53 1.32 -16.30 10.32
N ALA A 54 1.50 -15.75 9.11
CA ALA A 54 2.28 -14.54 8.91
C ALA A 54 1.68 -13.34 9.68
N ALA A 55 0.37 -13.15 9.59
CA ALA A 55 -0.33 -12.10 10.33
C ALA A 55 -0.21 -12.28 11.85
N ALA A 56 -0.30 -13.51 12.37
CA ALA A 56 -0.11 -13.78 13.79
C ALA A 56 1.27 -13.36 14.30
N LEU A 57 2.33 -13.62 13.52
CA LEU A 57 3.70 -13.20 13.84
C LEU A 57 3.89 -11.68 13.80
N GLU A 58 3.16 -10.99 12.92
CA GLU A 58 3.34 -9.56 12.66
C GLU A 58 2.50 -8.63 13.57
N GLN A 59 1.65 -9.17 14.46
CA GLN A 59 0.75 -8.37 15.31
C GLN A 59 1.43 -7.29 16.16
N GLY A 60 2.69 -7.52 16.57
CA GLY A 60 3.46 -6.58 17.38
C GLY A 60 4.33 -5.60 16.59
N SER A 61 4.36 -5.71 15.27
CA SER A 61 5.28 -4.97 14.41
C SER A 61 4.66 -3.65 13.91
N SER A 62 5.41 -2.56 14.02
CA SER A 62 5.02 -1.25 13.47
C SER A 62 5.43 -1.06 12.00
N HIS A 63 6.06 -2.06 11.39
CA HIS A 63 6.60 -1.95 10.04
C HIS A 63 5.47 -1.84 8.98
N PRO A 64 5.57 -0.97 7.96
CA PRO A 64 4.52 -0.83 6.95
C PRO A 64 4.14 -2.12 6.20
N LEU A 65 5.09 -3.04 6.03
CA LEU A 65 4.82 -4.36 5.43
C LEU A 65 4.06 -5.30 6.37
N ALA A 66 4.34 -5.24 7.67
CA ALA A 66 3.60 -6.01 8.68
C ALA A 66 2.13 -5.62 8.65
N ARG A 67 1.87 -4.31 8.60
CA ARG A 67 0.54 -3.75 8.43
C ARG A 67 -0.12 -4.23 7.13
N ALA A 68 0.59 -4.27 6.01
CA ALA A 68 0.04 -4.78 4.75
C ALA A 68 -0.36 -6.27 4.83
N ILE A 69 0.40 -7.08 5.60
CA ILE A 69 0.08 -8.50 5.85
C ILE A 69 -1.16 -8.61 6.75
N LEU A 70 -1.22 -7.84 7.84
CA LEU A 70 -2.39 -7.79 8.75
C LEU A 70 -3.66 -7.34 8.01
N GLU A 71 -3.56 -6.29 7.19
CA GLU A 71 -4.67 -5.80 6.36
C GLU A 71 -5.11 -6.85 5.34
N LYS A 72 -4.18 -7.59 4.73
CA LYS A 72 -4.51 -8.68 3.81
C LYS A 72 -5.19 -9.85 4.52
N ALA A 73 -4.81 -10.16 5.77
CA ALA A 73 -5.42 -11.23 6.56
C ALA A 73 -6.85 -10.91 7.00
N GLY A 74 -7.24 -9.63 7.03
CA GLY A 74 -8.59 -9.18 7.36
C GLY A 74 -9.03 -9.64 8.76
N ASP A 75 -10.29 -10.05 8.88
CA ASP A 75 -10.90 -10.46 10.16
C ASP A 75 -10.57 -11.91 10.57
N ALA A 76 -9.55 -12.52 9.98
CA ALA A 76 -9.19 -13.89 10.32
C ALA A 76 -8.79 -14.00 11.81
N THR A 77 -9.34 -15.00 12.51
CA THR A 77 -8.91 -15.29 13.88
C THR A 77 -7.43 -15.68 13.87
N LEU A 78 -6.61 -14.85 14.50
CA LEU A 78 -5.17 -15.05 14.56
C LEU A 78 -4.79 -15.80 15.83
N GLN A 79 -3.78 -16.66 15.73
CA GLN A 79 -3.21 -17.34 16.88
C GLN A 79 -2.41 -16.35 17.71
N GLN A 80 -2.44 -16.49 19.03
CA GLN A 80 -1.50 -15.78 19.88
C GLN A 80 -0.13 -16.44 19.73
N VAL A 81 0.85 -15.66 19.28
CA VAL A 81 2.24 -16.07 19.29
C VAL A 81 2.81 -15.59 20.62
N ASN A 82 3.14 -16.53 21.52
CA ASN A 82 3.86 -16.18 22.74
C ASN A 82 5.27 -15.77 22.31
N ALA A 83 5.63 -14.51 22.61
CA ALA A 83 7.00 -14.03 22.52
C ALA A 83 7.81 -14.49 23.73
#